data_AF-A0A1V3C165-F1
#
_entry.id   AF-A0A1V3C165-F1
#
_cell.length_a   1.000
_cell.length_b   1.000
_cell.length_c   1.000
_cell.angle_alpha   90.00
_cell.angle_beta   90.00
_cell.angle_gamma   90.00
#
_symmetry.space_group_name_H-M   'P 1'
#
loop_
_entity.id
_entity.type
_entity.pdbx_description
1 polymer ?
#
loop_
_entity_poly.entity_id
_entity_poly.type
_entity_poly.pdbx_seq_one_letter_code
_entity_poly.pdbx_strand_id
1 'polypeptide(L)'
;MQKVSATPRAPSPRMAALAALAGPALGALSLLGAVVLPWPVWTLFLDASAGWCFVVILLGMWAGTRLRPWQVPVSGAVALLGAVVCYYAVAAVLTDGPGALPDLAAWLFPAWPWLLAACVAGPLLTGAGAWILDERRSRRLAGLGLAGGVFLADALLPVLDWAHFRLVSPETPLPLSPVPMFVQSGVYTLVGVALVLVMARVPGDRPRALAATVPAGLVWYVGVWGAQKVMFLSGTGHLG
;
A
#
# COMPACT_ATOMS: atom_id res chain seq x y z
N MET A 1 17.50 13.95 -42.13
CA MET A 1 17.56 13.74 -40.66
C MET A 1 17.15 12.30 -40.37
N GLN A 2 18.12 11.43 -40.07
CA GLN A 2 17.87 10.03 -39.73
C GLN A 2 17.32 9.96 -38.29
N LYS A 3 16.12 9.42 -38.14
CA LYS A 3 15.53 9.10 -36.83
C LYS A 3 16.35 7.93 -36.27
N VAL A 4 17.29 8.22 -35.36
CA VAL A 4 18.00 7.19 -34.61
C VAL A 4 16.97 6.52 -33.71
N SER A 5 16.40 5.42 -34.20
CA SER A 5 15.54 4.55 -33.43
C SER A 5 16.38 3.93 -32.32
N ALA A 6 16.36 4.53 -31.13
CA ALA A 6 17.02 3.98 -29.96
C ALA A 6 16.44 2.59 -29.69
N THR A 7 17.24 1.55 -29.93
CA THR A 7 16.88 0.18 -29.60
C THR A 7 16.62 0.10 -28.09
N PRO A 8 15.46 -0.39 -27.62
CA PRO A 8 15.19 -0.48 -26.19
C PRO A 8 16.23 -1.38 -25.53
N ARG A 9 17.09 -0.80 -24.69
CA ARG A 9 18.11 -1.54 -23.95
C ARG A 9 17.40 -2.60 -23.10
N ALA A 10 17.75 -3.86 -23.28
CA ALA A 10 17.20 -4.92 -22.46
C ALA A 10 17.55 -4.65 -20.99
N PRO A 11 16.58 -4.68 -20.07
CA PRO A 11 16.84 -4.44 -18.66
C PRO A 11 17.74 -5.54 -18.12
N SER A 12 18.74 -5.16 -17.32
CA SER A 12 19.67 -6.13 -16.75
C SER A 12 18.93 -7.06 -15.76
N PRO A 13 19.21 -8.37 -15.74
CA PRO A 13 18.53 -9.33 -14.87
C PRO A 13 18.66 -8.99 -13.38
N ARG A 14 19.73 -8.28 -12.99
CA ARG A 14 19.93 -7.76 -11.63
C ARG A 14 18.83 -6.79 -11.19
N MET A 15 18.34 -5.94 -12.10
CA MET A 15 17.28 -4.97 -11.77
C MET A 15 15.93 -5.68 -11.57
N ALA A 16 15.65 -6.71 -12.38
CA ALA A 16 14.47 -7.54 -12.16
C ALA A 16 14.54 -8.29 -10.83
N ALA A 17 15.71 -8.82 -10.47
CA ALA A 17 15.93 -9.48 -9.18
C ALA A 17 15.74 -8.51 -8.00
N LEU A 18 16.31 -7.30 -8.06
CA LEU A 18 16.12 -6.28 -7.02
C LEU A 18 14.65 -5.89 -6.85
N ALA A 19 13.90 -5.77 -7.95
CA ALA A 19 12.47 -5.49 -7.90
C ALA A 19 11.69 -6.63 -7.24
N ALA A 20 12.03 -7.88 -7.53
CA ALA A 20 11.41 -9.05 -6.93
C ALA A 20 11.71 -9.17 -5.43
N LEU A 21 12.89 -8.76 -4.99
CA LEU A 21 13.30 -8.79 -3.58
C LEU A 21 12.68 -7.66 -2.73
N ALA A 22 12.20 -6.59 -3.35
CA ALA A 22 11.60 -5.47 -2.63
C ALA A 22 10.38 -5.89 -1.79
N GLY A 23 9.58 -6.82 -2.31
CA GLY A 23 8.42 -7.38 -1.62
C GLY A 23 8.77 -8.17 -0.36
N PRO A 24 9.53 -9.27 -0.48
CA PRO A 24 10.00 -10.04 0.66
C PRO A 24 10.70 -9.20 1.73
N ALA A 25 11.56 -8.26 1.31
CA ALA A 25 12.22 -7.33 2.23
C ALA A 25 11.22 -6.45 2.97
N LEU A 26 10.24 -5.87 2.26
CA LEU A 26 9.17 -5.09 2.87
C LEU A 26 8.41 -5.92 3.92
N GLY A 27 7.91 -7.11 3.55
CA GLY A 27 7.13 -7.96 4.45
C GLY A 27 7.90 -8.38 5.71
N ALA A 28 9.17 -8.76 5.56
CA ALA A 28 10.01 -9.15 6.70
C ALA A 28 10.37 -7.95 7.60
N LEU A 29 10.71 -6.80 7.00
CA LEU A 29 11.08 -5.60 7.75
C LEU A 29 9.90 -4.95 8.47
N SER A 30 8.67 -5.11 7.98
CA SER A 30 7.46 -4.60 8.65
C SER A 30 7.34 -5.16 10.06
N LEU A 31 7.49 -6.48 10.23
CA LEU A 31 7.40 -7.12 11.55
C LEU A 31 8.66 -6.93 12.39
N LEU A 32 9.84 -7.13 11.80
CA LEU A 32 11.11 -6.97 12.53
C LEU A 32 11.33 -5.53 12.99
N GLY A 33 10.94 -4.55 12.18
CA GLY A 33 11.01 -3.14 12.53
C GLY A 33 10.08 -2.78 13.69
N ALA A 34 8.88 -3.37 13.75
CA ALA A 34 7.94 -3.16 14.85
C ALA A 34 8.48 -3.70 16.18
N VAL A 35 9.25 -4.80 16.14
CA VAL A 35 9.90 -5.38 17.34
C VAL A 35 11.09 -4.53 17.82
N VAL A 36 11.86 -3.92 16.90
CA VAL A 36 13.14 -3.26 17.23
C VAL A 36 13.01 -1.76 17.47
N LEU A 37 12.00 -1.10 16.90
CA LEU A 37 11.82 0.36 17.00
C LEU A 37 10.68 0.69 17.99
N PRO A 38 10.99 1.10 19.23
CA PRO A 38 9.99 1.36 20.27
C PRO A 38 9.17 2.65 20.05
N TRP A 39 9.32 3.33 18.91
CA TRP A 39 8.68 4.61 18.67
C TRP A 39 7.29 4.46 18.03
N PRO A 40 6.24 5.09 18.61
CA PRO A 40 4.88 5.03 18.09
C PRO A 40 4.71 5.63 16.68
N VAL A 41 5.73 6.30 16.12
CA VAL A 41 5.71 6.80 14.74
C VAL A 41 6.02 5.69 13.73
N TRP A 42 6.76 4.66 14.12
CA TRP A 42 7.12 3.55 13.23
C TRP A 42 6.01 2.51 13.08
N THR A 43 5.23 2.28 14.14
CA THR A 43 4.00 1.45 14.07
C THR A 43 2.99 2.00 13.06
N LEU A 44 2.97 3.33 12.86
CA LEU A 44 2.16 4.00 11.83
C LEU A 44 2.60 3.70 10.39
N PHE A 45 3.80 3.17 10.14
CA PHE A 45 4.27 2.91 8.78
C PHE A 45 4.44 1.43 8.48
N LEU A 46 4.75 0.61 9.49
CA LEU A 46 5.10 -0.80 9.33
C LEU A 46 3.85 -1.70 9.27
N ASP A 47 2.82 -1.38 10.05
CA ASP A 47 1.53 -2.09 10.05
C ASP A 47 0.45 -1.43 9.19
N ALA A 48 0.76 -0.28 8.57
CA ALA A 48 -0.18 0.46 7.75
C ALA A 48 -0.17 -0.03 6.30
N SER A 49 -1.35 -0.36 5.78
CA SER A 49 -1.54 -0.73 4.37
C SER A 49 -1.01 0.38 3.44
N ALA A 50 -1.13 1.65 3.87
CA ALA A 50 -0.63 2.79 3.10
C ALA A 50 0.90 2.80 2.96
N GLY A 51 1.65 2.40 4.00
CA GLY A 51 3.11 2.35 3.96
C GLY A 51 3.60 1.36 2.90
N TRP A 52 3.00 0.18 2.85
CA TRP A 52 3.30 -0.85 1.86
C TRP A 52 2.98 -0.39 0.45
N CYS A 53 1.79 0.20 0.26
CA CYS A 53 1.37 0.73 -1.02
C CYS A 53 2.33 1.84 -1.50
N PHE A 54 2.78 2.71 -0.60
CA PHE A 54 3.74 3.76 -0.92
C PHE A 54 5.10 3.20 -1.37
N VAL A 55 5.61 2.16 -0.71
CA VAL A 55 6.85 1.47 -1.13
C VAL A 55 6.70 0.91 -2.56
N VAL A 56 5.53 0.37 -2.89
CA VAL A 56 5.23 -0.14 -4.24
C VAL A 56 5.13 1.00 -5.27
N ILE A 57 4.61 2.16 -4.90
CA ILE A 57 4.65 3.37 -5.74
C ILE A 57 6.10 3.79 -5.99
N LEU A 58 6.96 3.81 -4.96
CA LEU A 58 8.38 4.12 -5.10
C LEU A 58 9.09 3.10 -6.00
N LEU A 59 8.75 1.81 -5.86
CA LEU A 59 9.21 0.76 -6.78
C LEU A 59 8.78 1.07 -8.21
N GLY A 60 7.54 1.53 -8.42
CA GLY A 60 7.04 1.98 -9.72
C GLY A 60 7.83 3.13 -10.33
N MET A 61 8.15 4.16 -9.54
CA MET A 61 9.00 5.28 -9.96
C MET A 61 10.39 4.78 -10.39
N TRP A 62 10.98 3.89 -9.60
CA TRP A 62 12.29 3.31 -9.86
C TRP A 62 12.26 2.40 -11.10
N ALA A 63 11.27 1.53 -11.21
CA ALA A 63 11.10 0.55 -12.27
C ALA A 63 10.74 1.21 -13.61
N GLY A 64 9.91 2.26 -13.59
CA GLY A 64 9.53 3.01 -14.78
C GLY A 64 10.70 3.62 -15.54
N THR A 65 11.84 3.83 -14.88
CA THR A 65 13.08 4.33 -15.51
C THR A 65 14.07 3.24 -15.92
N ARG A 66 13.88 1.99 -15.48
CA ARG A 66 14.89 0.92 -15.62
C ARG A 66 14.37 -0.37 -16.26
N LEU A 67 13.08 -0.64 -16.19
CA LEU A 67 12.45 -1.86 -16.68
C LEU A 67 11.66 -1.60 -17.97
N ARG A 68 11.30 -2.67 -18.69
CA ARG A 68 10.38 -2.57 -19.83
C ARG A 68 8.98 -2.19 -19.33
N PRO A 69 8.16 -1.50 -20.15
CA PRO A 69 6.82 -1.07 -19.72
C PRO A 69 5.92 -2.18 -19.18
N TRP A 70 6.01 -3.39 -19.73
CA TRP A 70 5.24 -4.55 -19.25
C TRP A 70 5.78 -5.14 -17.94
N GLN A 71 7.05 -4.92 -17.61
CA GLN A 71 7.68 -5.45 -16.38
C GLN A 71 7.36 -4.60 -15.15
N VAL A 72 7.05 -3.31 -15.34
CA VAL A 72 6.65 -2.40 -14.25
C VAL A 72 5.43 -2.95 -13.50
N PRO A 73 4.28 -3.24 -14.14
CA PRO A 73 3.12 -3.77 -13.43
C PRO A 73 3.39 -5.15 -12.81
N VAL A 74 4.15 -6.01 -13.51
CA VAL A 74 4.51 -7.34 -12.99
C VAL A 74 5.36 -7.23 -11.73
N SER A 75 6.31 -6.28 -11.69
CA SER A 75 7.15 -6.07 -10.50
C SER A 75 6.33 -5.65 -9.28
N GLY A 76 5.26 -4.89 -9.47
CA GLY A 76 4.35 -4.50 -8.39
C GLY A 76 3.55 -5.67 -7.84
N ALA A 77 3.01 -6.51 -8.72
CA ALA A 77 2.30 -7.73 -8.31
C ALA A 77 3.24 -8.66 -7.52
N VAL A 78 4.42 -8.93 -8.06
CA VAL A 78 5.43 -9.80 -7.40
C VAL A 78 5.86 -9.21 -6.06
N ALA A 79 6.09 -7.89 -5.98
CA ALA A 79 6.48 -7.24 -4.75
C ALA A 79 5.38 -7.35 -3.67
N LEU A 80 4.12 -7.03 -3.98
CA LEU A 80 3.07 -7.14 -2.97
C LEU A 80 2.77 -8.59 -2.57
N LEU A 81 2.74 -9.51 -3.52
CA LEU A 81 2.56 -10.93 -3.22
C LEU A 81 3.68 -11.45 -2.32
N GLY A 82 4.94 -11.14 -2.67
CA GLY A 82 6.09 -11.49 -1.86
C GLY A 82 6.06 -10.85 -0.47
N ALA A 83 5.61 -9.60 -0.37
CA ALA A 83 5.46 -8.92 0.91
C ALA A 83 4.42 -9.60 1.81
N VAL A 84 3.24 -9.92 1.27
CA VAL A 84 2.17 -10.61 2.02
C VAL A 84 2.66 -11.98 2.50
N VAL A 85 3.24 -12.79 1.59
CA VAL A 85 3.74 -14.12 1.94
C VAL A 85 4.84 -14.04 3.00
N CYS A 86 5.82 -13.14 2.84
CA CYS A 86 6.92 -13.01 3.80
C CYS A 86 6.47 -12.44 5.14
N TYR A 87 5.52 -11.50 5.17
CA TYR A 87 4.96 -10.97 6.40
C TYR A 87 4.32 -12.08 7.23
N TYR A 88 3.37 -12.82 6.63
CA TYR A 88 2.74 -13.90 7.37
C TYR A 88 3.78 -14.96 7.76
N ALA A 89 4.77 -15.26 6.89
CA ALA A 89 5.82 -16.25 7.18
C ALA A 89 6.65 -15.87 8.41
N VAL A 90 7.04 -14.59 8.50
CA VAL A 90 7.74 -14.05 9.67
C VAL A 90 6.82 -14.05 10.89
N ALA A 91 5.56 -13.64 10.76
CA ALA A 91 4.59 -13.68 11.86
C ALA A 91 4.48 -15.09 12.45
N ALA A 92 4.32 -16.11 11.61
CA ALA A 92 4.22 -17.50 12.03
C ALA A 92 5.46 -17.98 12.80
N VAL A 93 6.65 -17.63 12.30
CA VAL A 93 7.91 -17.96 12.96
C VAL A 93 8.01 -17.28 14.34
N LEU A 94 7.50 -16.05 14.47
CA LEU A 94 7.55 -15.28 15.71
C LEU A 94 6.48 -15.70 16.74
N THR A 95 5.30 -16.19 16.33
CA THR A 95 4.20 -16.53 17.25
C THR A 95 4.19 -17.99 17.70
N ASP A 96 4.35 -18.94 16.77
CA ASP A 96 4.10 -20.38 17.02
C ASP A 96 5.25 -21.30 16.56
N GLY A 97 6.31 -20.73 15.99
CA GLY A 97 7.48 -21.46 15.52
C GLY A 97 7.18 -22.44 14.37
N PRO A 98 8.02 -23.47 14.16
CA PRO A 98 7.87 -24.42 13.04
C PRO A 98 6.55 -25.20 13.04
N GLY A 99 5.83 -25.23 14.17
CA GLY A 99 4.56 -25.94 14.35
C GLY A 99 3.36 -25.29 13.65
N ALA A 100 3.44 -24.01 13.26
CA ALA A 100 2.40 -23.31 12.51
C ALA A 100 2.52 -23.43 10.98
N LEU A 101 3.66 -23.91 10.47
CA LEU A 101 3.92 -24.07 9.03
C LEU A 101 3.22 -25.26 8.31
N PRO A 102 2.84 -26.38 8.96
CA PRO A 102 2.33 -27.54 8.24
C PRO A 102 0.88 -27.40 7.74
N ASP A 103 0.06 -26.52 8.32
CA ASP A 103 -1.31 -26.26 7.84
C ASP A 103 -1.37 -25.00 6.95
N LEU A 104 -0.78 -25.14 5.76
CA LEU A 104 -0.71 -24.08 4.75
C LEU A 104 -2.10 -23.56 4.35
N ALA A 105 -3.14 -24.41 4.42
CA ALA A 105 -4.51 -24.06 4.08
C ALA A 105 -5.13 -23.16 5.15
N ALA A 106 -5.02 -23.51 6.44
CA ALA A 106 -5.47 -22.65 7.53
C ALA A 106 -4.78 -21.28 7.55
N TRP A 107 -3.54 -21.22 7.05
CA TRP A 107 -2.71 -20.03 7.03
C TRP A 107 -2.93 -19.11 5.84
N LEU A 108 -3.10 -19.67 4.63
CA LEU A 108 -3.38 -18.89 3.42
C LEU A 108 -4.82 -18.41 3.35
N PHE A 109 -5.75 -19.05 4.09
CA PHE A 109 -7.15 -18.68 4.08
C PHE A 109 -7.41 -17.21 4.49
N PRO A 110 -6.85 -16.68 5.60
CA PRO A 110 -6.91 -15.24 5.90
C PRO A 110 -6.08 -14.37 4.94
N ALA A 111 -5.02 -14.92 4.33
CA ALA A 111 -4.17 -14.17 3.38
C ALA A 111 -4.77 -14.07 1.96
N TRP A 112 -5.73 -14.92 1.58
CA TRP A 112 -6.25 -14.98 0.21
C TRP A 112 -6.84 -13.66 -0.29
N PRO A 113 -7.65 -12.92 0.50
CA PRO A 113 -8.15 -11.62 0.08
C PRO A 113 -7.02 -10.61 -0.14
N TRP A 114 -5.96 -10.66 0.67
CA TRP A 114 -4.78 -9.80 0.52
C TRP A 114 -3.93 -10.16 -0.69
N LEU A 115 -3.79 -11.45 -1.01
CA LEU A 115 -3.10 -11.91 -2.20
C LEU A 115 -3.87 -11.50 -3.48
N LEU A 116 -5.20 -11.63 -3.47
CA LEU A 116 -6.04 -11.13 -4.57
C LEU A 116 -5.95 -9.60 -4.70
N ALA A 117 -6.01 -8.88 -3.58
CA ALA A 117 -5.81 -7.43 -3.58
C ALA A 117 -4.42 -7.07 -4.11
N ALA A 118 -3.37 -7.78 -3.72
CA ALA A 118 -1.99 -7.57 -4.19
C ALA A 118 -1.86 -7.74 -5.71
N CYS A 119 -2.55 -8.71 -6.32
CA CYS A 119 -2.58 -8.91 -7.77
C CYS A 119 -3.15 -7.71 -8.54
N VAL A 120 -4.04 -6.93 -7.93
CA VAL A 120 -4.66 -5.74 -8.54
C VAL A 120 -3.93 -4.46 -8.14
N ALA A 121 -3.73 -4.28 -6.84
CA ALA A 121 -3.04 -3.14 -6.23
C ALA A 121 -1.61 -3.00 -6.76
N GLY A 122 -0.86 -4.10 -6.85
CA GLY A 122 0.55 -4.08 -7.23
C GLY A 122 0.79 -3.44 -8.60
N PRO A 123 0.15 -3.95 -9.66
CA PRO A 123 0.21 -3.35 -10.99
C PRO A 123 -0.26 -1.90 -11.04
N LEU A 124 -1.36 -1.58 -10.36
CA LEU A 124 -1.92 -0.21 -10.34
C LEU A 124 -0.97 0.78 -9.67
N LEU A 125 -0.43 0.42 -8.51
CA LEU A 125 0.46 1.27 -7.71
C LEU A 125 1.83 1.44 -8.37
N THR A 126 2.41 0.38 -8.93
CA THR A 126 3.66 0.52 -9.70
C THR A 126 3.47 1.32 -10.98
N GLY A 127 2.34 1.14 -11.67
CA GLY A 127 1.96 1.98 -12.81
C GLY A 127 1.81 3.44 -12.42
N ALA A 128 1.12 3.72 -11.31
CA ALA A 128 0.96 5.05 -10.74
C ALA A 128 2.32 5.69 -10.41
N GLY A 129 3.22 4.94 -9.77
CA GLY A 129 4.59 5.37 -9.52
C GLY A 129 5.35 5.75 -10.79
N ALA A 130 5.28 4.92 -11.83
CA ALA A 130 5.89 5.25 -13.12
C ALA A 130 5.27 6.52 -13.75
N TRP A 131 3.96 6.72 -13.59
CA TRP A 131 3.25 7.89 -14.10
C TRP A 131 3.61 9.21 -13.40
N ILE A 132 4.02 9.19 -12.14
CA ILE A 132 4.48 10.41 -11.42
C ILE A 132 5.62 11.10 -12.19
N LEU A 133 6.43 10.32 -12.91
CA LEU A 133 7.56 10.80 -13.71
C LEU A 133 7.21 11.08 -15.18
N ASP A 134 5.97 10.81 -15.62
CA ASP A 134 5.54 10.96 -17.01
C ASP A 134 5.35 12.45 -17.39
N GLU A 135 5.69 12.79 -18.63
CA GLU A 135 5.52 14.13 -19.18
C GLU A 135 4.03 14.49 -19.31
N ARG A 136 3.19 13.50 -19.62
CA ARG A 136 1.74 13.68 -19.75
C ARG A 136 1.14 14.05 -18.40
N ARG A 137 0.61 15.27 -18.34
CA ARG A 137 0.01 15.85 -17.13
C ARG A 137 -1.04 14.95 -16.48
N SER A 138 -1.96 14.38 -17.26
CA SER A 138 -3.03 13.54 -16.73
C SER A 138 -2.51 12.31 -15.99
N ARG A 139 -1.49 11.65 -16.54
CA ARG A 139 -0.82 10.49 -15.91
C ARG A 139 -0.12 10.90 -14.62
N ARG A 140 0.64 11.99 -14.67
CA ARG A 140 1.32 12.54 -13.49
C ARG A 140 0.35 12.88 -12.36
N LEU A 141 -0.77 13.54 -12.68
CA LEU A 141 -1.82 13.84 -11.71
C LEU A 141 -2.48 12.57 -11.15
N ALA A 142 -2.73 11.56 -11.99
CA ALA A 142 -3.28 10.29 -11.52
C ALA A 142 -2.30 9.55 -10.59
N GLY A 143 -1.00 9.53 -10.92
CA GLY A 143 0.04 8.94 -10.08
C GLY A 143 0.18 9.64 -8.73
N LEU A 144 0.21 10.97 -8.73
CA LEU A 144 0.24 11.78 -7.51
C LEU A 144 -1.05 11.63 -6.69
N GLY A 145 -2.20 11.62 -7.36
CA GLY A 145 -3.51 11.42 -6.75
C GLY A 145 -3.59 10.08 -6.02
N LEU A 146 -3.13 8.99 -6.65
CA LEU A 146 -3.03 7.68 -5.99
C LEU A 146 -2.04 7.69 -4.82
N ALA A 147 -0.87 8.33 -4.96
CA ALA A 147 0.12 8.39 -3.88
C ALA A 147 -0.43 9.04 -2.60
N GLY A 148 -1.16 10.16 -2.72
CA GLY A 148 -1.83 10.75 -1.55
C GLY A 148 -3.13 10.05 -1.17
N GLY A 149 -3.86 9.51 -2.15
CA GLY A 149 -5.16 8.87 -1.97
C GLY A 149 -5.09 7.60 -1.11
N VAL A 150 -4.03 6.80 -1.24
CA VAL A 150 -3.83 5.61 -0.40
C VAL A 150 -3.75 5.99 1.09
N PHE A 151 -2.99 7.03 1.46
CA PHE A 151 -2.94 7.50 2.84
C PHE A 151 -4.26 8.10 3.31
N LEU A 152 -4.97 8.81 2.43
CA LEU A 152 -6.29 9.34 2.74
C LEU A 152 -7.30 8.21 3.00
N ALA A 153 -7.23 7.12 2.24
CA ALA A 153 -8.08 5.95 2.45
C ALA A 153 -7.82 5.28 3.80
N ASP A 154 -6.55 5.08 4.15
CA ASP A 154 -6.13 4.52 5.45
C ASP A 154 -6.53 5.43 6.62
N ALA A 155 -6.50 6.76 6.41
CA ALA A 155 -6.99 7.74 7.39
C ALA A 155 -8.51 7.68 7.58
N LEU A 156 -9.26 7.46 6.49
CA LEU A 156 -10.73 7.46 6.47
C LEU A 156 -11.35 6.22 7.10
N LEU A 157 -10.74 5.04 6.90
CA LEU A 157 -11.25 3.75 7.41
C LEU A 157 -11.67 3.80 8.88
N PRO A 158 -10.77 4.08 9.83
CA PRO A 158 -11.15 4.04 11.25
C PRO A 158 -12.17 5.13 11.62
N VAL A 159 -12.14 6.29 10.95
CA VAL A 159 -13.10 7.38 11.19
C VAL A 159 -14.52 6.98 10.76
N LEU A 160 -14.64 6.36 9.58
CA LEU A 160 -15.92 5.93 9.04
C LEU A 160 -16.46 4.71 9.79
N ASP A 161 -15.61 3.77 10.18
CA ASP A 161 -16.00 2.63 11.01
C ASP A 161 -16.50 3.10 12.39
N TRP A 162 -15.80 4.06 13.01
CA TRP A 162 -16.25 4.66 14.26
C TRP A 162 -17.59 5.38 14.10
N ALA A 163 -17.75 6.21 13.06
CA ALA A 163 -18.99 6.92 12.79
C ALA A 163 -20.16 5.96 12.54
N HIS A 164 -19.94 4.91 11.73
CA HIS A 164 -20.91 3.86 11.48
C HIS A 164 -21.32 3.14 12.77
N PHE A 165 -20.35 2.77 13.61
CA PHE A 165 -20.62 2.14 14.91
C PHE A 165 -21.48 3.05 15.81
N ARG A 166 -21.18 4.35 15.88
CA ARG A 166 -21.97 5.31 16.67
C ARG A 166 -23.40 5.50 16.15
N LEU A 167 -23.61 5.35 14.85
CA LEU A 167 -24.94 5.43 14.23
C LEU A 167 -25.76 4.15 14.46
N VAL A 168 -25.13 2.98 14.37
CA VAL A 168 -25.81 1.67 14.48
C VAL A 168 -26.00 1.22 15.93
N SER A 169 -25.10 1.63 16.83
CA SER A 169 -25.10 1.19 18.23
C SER A 169 -24.81 2.35 19.19
N PRO A 170 -25.71 3.36 19.25
CA PRO A 170 -25.49 4.57 20.04
C PRO A 170 -25.40 4.29 21.55
N GLU A 171 -26.14 3.26 22.01
CA GLU A 171 -26.26 2.84 23.41
C GLU A 171 -25.05 2.07 23.94
N THR A 172 -24.21 1.53 23.05
CA THR A 172 -23.06 0.74 23.47
C THR A 172 -21.97 1.67 24.02
N PRO A 173 -21.55 1.51 25.29
CA PRO A 173 -20.49 2.31 25.86
C PRO A 173 -19.17 2.00 25.15
N LEU A 174 -18.42 3.04 24.79
CA LEU A 174 -17.12 2.88 24.13
C LEU A 174 -16.09 2.39 25.15
N PRO A 175 -15.38 1.27 24.89
CA PRO A 175 -14.39 0.74 25.82
C PRO A 175 -13.12 1.62 25.95
N LEU A 176 -12.84 2.49 24.97
CA LEU A 176 -11.66 3.37 24.94
C LEU A 176 -11.98 4.74 24.29
N SER A 177 -11.16 5.75 24.60
CA SER A 177 -11.23 7.07 23.96
C SER A 177 -10.84 6.98 22.47
N PRO A 178 -11.60 7.60 21.54
CA PRO A 178 -11.28 7.58 20.10
C PRO A 178 -10.18 8.58 19.72
N VAL A 179 -9.64 9.36 20.67
CA VAL A 179 -8.64 10.40 20.40
C VAL A 179 -7.39 9.86 19.68
N PRO A 180 -6.75 8.75 20.12
CA PRO A 180 -5.56 8.23 19.44
C PRO A 180 -5.82 7.87 17.97
N MET A 181 -6.99 7.29 17.69
CA MET A 181 -7.44 6.96 16.33
C MET A 181 -7.56 8.23 15.46
N PHE A 182 -8.21 9.28 15.95
CA PHE A 182 -8.33 10.55 15.20
C PHE A 182 -6.98 11.22 14.97
N VAL A 183 -6.07 11.17 15.96
CA VAL A 183 -4.70 11.66 15.81
C VAL A 183 -3.98 10.91 14.70
N GLN A 184 -4.05 9.58 14.70
CA GLN A 184 -3.47 8.73 13.65
C GLN A 184 -4.03 9.06 12.25
N SER A 185 -5.35 9.16 12.11
CA SER A 185 -6.00 9.58 10.85
C SER A 185 -5.55 10.97 10.39
N GLY A 186 -5.42 11.90 11.34
CA GLY A 186 -4.87 13.23 11.07
C GLY A 186 -3.44 13.16 10.52
N VAL A 187 -2.58 12.36 11.15
CA VAL A 187 -1.19 12.16 10.71
C VAL A 187 -1.14 11.57 9.30
N TYR A 188 -1.89 10.51 9.00
CA TYR A 188 -1.92 9.93 7.65
C TYR A 188 -2.42 10.90 6.58
N THR A 189 -3.44 11.68 6.90
CA THR A 189 -3.92 12.74 6.00
C THR A 189 -2.81 13.74 5.70
N LEU A 190 -2.10 14.21 6.74
CA LEU A 190 -0.98 15.14 6.60
C LEU A 190 0.17 14.53 5.80
N VAL A 191 0.50 13.26 6.02
CA VAL A 191 1.53 12.53 5.26
C VAL A 191 1.13 12.44 3.78
N GLY A 192 -0.11 12.06 3.47
CA GLY A 192 -0.61 12.00 2.10
C GLY A 192 -0.56 13.36 1.40
N VAL A 193 -0.96 14.44 2.08
CA VAL A 193 -0.86 15.81 1.57
C VAL A 193 0.59 16.21 1.35
N ALA A 194 1.47 16.00 2.34
CA ALA A 194 2.88 16.34 2.27
C ALA A 194 3.58 15.61 1.12
N LEU A 195 3.32 14.32 0.95
CA LEU A 195 3.88 13.51 -0.14
C LEU A 195 3.48 14.08 -1.50
N VAL A 196 2.21 14.41 -1.71
CA VAL A 196 1.76 15.03 -2.96
C VAL A 196 2.46 16.36 -3.23
N LEU A 197 2.59 17.20 -2.20
CA LEU A 197 3.25 18.51 -2.32
C LEU A 197 4.75 18.39 -2.64
N VAL A 198 5.43 17.42 -2.03
CA VAL A 198 6.86 17.14 -2.22
C VAL A 198 7.13 16.49 -3.58
N MET A 199 6.29 15.53 -3.99
CA MET A 199 6.47 14.79 -5.24
C MET A 199 6.00 15.57 -6.48
N ALA A 200 5.10 16.53 -6.32
CA ALA A 200 4.66 17.42 -7.39
C ALA A 200 5.78 18.40 -7.80
N ARG A 201 6.52 18.02 -8.85
CA ARG A 201 7.64 18.81 -9.41
C ARG A 201 7.20 20.15 -9.99
N VAL A 202 5.98 20.23 -10.50
CA VAL A 202 5.44 21.45 -11.14
C VAL A 202 4.51 22.16 -10.14
N PRO A 203 4.81 23.41 -9.73
CA PRO A 203 4.00 24.12 -8.73
C PRO A 203 2.51 24.22 -9.09
N GLY A 204 2.20 24.41 -10.38
CA GLY A 204 0.82 24.48 -10.89
C GLY A 204 0.05 23.15 -10.89
N ASP A 205 0.72 22.01 -10.65
CA ASP A 205 0.08 20.70 -10.54
C ASP A 205 -0.33 20.38 -9.10
N ARG A 206 0.26 21.04 -8.08
CA ARG A 206 -0.03 20.79 -6.66
C ARG A 206 -1.53 20.81 -6.28
N PRO A 207 -2.29 21.90 -6.54
CA PRO A 207 -3.70 21.94 -6.16
C PRO A 207 -4.54 20.89 -6.90
N ARG A 208 -4.18 20.57 -8.16
CA ARG A 208 -4.87 19.57 -8.97
C ARG A 208 -4.55 18.15 -8.52
N ALA A 209 -3.31 17.90 -8.11
CA ALA A 209 -2.88 16.63 -7.57
C ALA A 209 -3.56 16.37 -6.21
N LEU A 210 -3.66 17.40 -5.34
CA LEU A 210 -4.45 17.33 -4.11
C LEU A 210 -5.93 17.12 -4.38
N ALA A 211 -6.52 17.77 -5.39
CA ALA A 211 -7.89 17.49 -5.77
C ALA A 211 -8.08 16.04 -6.27
N ALA A 212 -7.07 15.48 -6.94
CA ALA A 212 -7.09 14.09 -7.43
C ALA A 212 -6.91 13.05 -6.31
N THR A 213 -6.36 13.40 -5.14
CA THR A 213 -6.24 12.44 -4.02
C THR A 213 -7.59 12.05 -3.46
N VAL A 214 -8.58 12.94 -3.49
CA VAL A 214 -9.92 12.68 -2.94
C VAL A 214 -10.62 11.53 -3.69
N PRO A 215 -10.86 11.60 -5.01
CA PRO A 215 -11.50 10.49 -5.73
C PRO A 215 -10.64 9.23 -5.73
N ALA A 216 -9.31 9.36 -5.83
CA ALA A 216 -8.42 8.20 -5.76
C ALA A 216 -8.50 7.50 -4.39
N GLY A 217 -8.51 8.27 -3.30
CA GLY A 217 -8.63 7.76 -1.94
C GLY A 217 -10.00 7.16 -1.66
N LEU A 218 -11.08 7.73 -2.19
CA LEU A 218 -12.42 7.14 -2.08
C LEU A 218 -12.52 5.79 -2.80
N VAL A 219 -12.00 5.71 -4.03
CA VAL A 219 -11.96 4.43 -4.78
C VAL A 219 -11.11 3.40 -4.04
N TRP A 220 -9.95 3.81 -3.53
CA TRP A 220 -9.07 2.92 -2.76
C TRP A 220 -9.75 2.44 -1.48
N TYR A 221 -10.38 3.36 -0.73
CA TYR A 221 -11.15 3.07 0.47
C TYR A 221 -12.21 2.00 0.20
N VAL A 222 -13.02 2.15 -0.85
CA VAL A 222 -14.06 1.16 -1.20
C VAL A 222 -13.46 -0.22 -1.44
N GLY A 223 -12.30 -0.29 -2.10
CA GLY A 223 -11.58 -1.55 -2.32
C GLY A 223 -11.11 -2.20 -1.01
N VAL A 224 -10.46 -1.42 -0.14
CA VAL A 224 -9.94 -1.92 1.15
C VAL A 224 -11.08 -2.32 2.08
N TRP A 225 -12.10 -1.48 2.21
CA TRP A 225 -13.29 -1.76 3.01
C TRP A 225 -14.00 -3.04 2.53
N GLY A 226 -14.14 -3.22 1.21
CA GLY A 226 -14.69 -4.43 0.63
C GLY A 226 -13.89 -5.68 1.01
N ALA A 227 -12.56 -5.62 0.92
CA ALA A 227 -11.69 -6.72 1.33
C ALA A 227 -11.81 -7.04 2.84
N GLN A 228 -11.84 -6.01 3.69
CA GLN A 228 -12.04 -6.16 5.14
C GLN A 228 -13.40 -6.79 5.48
N LYS A 229 -14.48 -6.34 4.83
CA LYS A 229 -15.82 -6.92 5.04
C LYS A 229 -15.89 -8.38 4.63
N VAL A 230 -15.27 -8.76 3.50
CA VAL A 230 -15.20 -10.16 3.08
C VAL A 230 -14.49 -11.00 4.13
N MET A 231 -13.34 -10.54 4.65
CA MET A 231 -12.61 -11.24 5.72
C MET A 231 -13.42 -11.38 7.01
N PHE A 232 -14.08 -10.31 7.42
CA PHE A 232 -14.94 -10.34 8.60
C PHE A 232 -16.09 -11.36 8.45
N LEU A 233 -16.76 -11.35 7.29
CA LEU A 233 -17.87 -12.26 7.00
C LEU A 233 -17.43 -13.71 6.81
N SER A 234 -16.20 -13.96 6.35
CA SER A 234 -15.64 -15.31 6.26
C SER A 234 -15.12 -15.86 7.60
N GLY A 235 -15.27 -15.10 8.70
CA GLY A 235 -14.78 -15.51 10.02
C GLY A 235 -13.26 -15.50 10.15
N THR A 236 -12.55 -14.85 9.22
CA THR A 236 -11.08 -14.78 9.19
C THR A 236 -10.51 -13.48 9.79
N GLY A 237 -11.36 -12.53 10.16
CA GLY A 237 -10.98 -11.21 10.68
C GLY A 237 -10.55 -11.17 12.15
N HIS A 238 -10.13 -12.29 12.75
CA HIS A 238 -9.74 -12.37 14.18
C HIS A 238 -8.29 -12.84 14.41
N LEU A 239 -7.40 -12.59 13.46
CA LEU A 239 -5.95 -12.77 13.64
C LEU A 239 -5.25 -11.41 13.51
N GLY A 240 -5.38 -10.61 14.56
CA GLY A 240 -4.75 -9.29 14.73
C GLY A 240 -5.01 -8.79 16.14
#